data_AF-A0A350UY87-F1
#
_entry.id   AF-A0A350UY87-F1
#
_cell.length_a   1.000
_cell.length_b   1.000
_cell.length_c   1.000
_cell.angle_alpha   90.00
_cell.angle_beta   90.00
_cell.angle_gamma   90.00
#
_symmetry.space_group_name_H-M   'P 1'
#
loop_
_entity.id
_entity.type
_entity.pdbx_description
1 polymer ?
#
loop_
_entity_poly.entity_id
_entity_poly.type
_entity_poly.pdbx_seq_one_letter_code
_entity_poly.pdbx_strand_id
1 'polypeptide(L)'
;EADYIYRLNLHKHGLYDKIWQAFAVLLPVSTVGVMGDSRTYEKVVALRAVESVDGMTANWFPMPAKALEEISTGITNNVKGINRVVYDISNKPPSTIEWE
;
A
#
# COMPACT_ATOMS: atom_id res chain seq x y z
N GLU A 1 -1.63 3.91 -11.22
CA GLU A 1 -0.14 3.90 -11.20
C GLU A 1 0.42 3.28 -9.93
N ALA A 2 0.09 3.80 -8.74
CA ALA A 2 0.57 3.24 -7.47
C ALA A 2 0.28 1.73 -7.30
N ASP A 3 -0.93 1.28 -7.65
CA ASP A 3 -1.31 -0.14 -7.61
C ASP A 3 -0.43 -1.02 -8.51
N TYR A 4 -0.07 -0.53 -9.71
CA TYR A 4 0.79 -1.27 -10.63
C TYR A 4 2.19 -1.47 -10.03
N ILE A 5 2.77 -0.40 -9.46
CA ILE A 5 4.08 -0.47 -8.78
C ILE A 5 4.03 -1.41 -7.59
N TYR A 6 2.93 -1.37 -6.83
CA TYR A 6 2.73 -2.26 -5.70
C TYR A 6 2.73 -3.72 -6.13
N ARG A 7 1.86 -4.12 -7.07
CA ARG A 7 1.77 -5.50 -7.55
C ARG A 7 3.05 -5.98 -8.23
N LEU A 8 3.72 -5.12 -9.00
CA LEU A 8 5.01 -5.45 -9.61
C LEU A 8 6.06 -5.84 -8.56
N ASN A 9 6.14 -5.09 -7.46
CA ASN A 9 7.04 -5.42 -6.37
C ASN A 9 6.62 -6.69 -5.62
N LEU A 10 5.32 -6.95 -5.44
CA LEU A 10 4.85 -8.21 -4.86
C LEU A 10 5.31 -9.43 -5.68
N HIS A 11 5.25 -9.35 -7.02
CA HIS A 11 5.80 -10.39 -7.88
C HIS A 11 7.33 -10.49 -7.76
N LYS A 12 8.03 -9.36 -7.79
CA LYS A 12 9.51 -9.31 -7.67
C LYS A 12 10.00 -9.98 -6.38
N HIS A 13 9.27 -9.84 -5.27
CA HIS A 13 9.60 -10.43 -3.98
C HIS A 13 9.01 -11.85 -3.78
N GLY A 14 8.30 -12.41 -4.77
CA GLY A 14 7.67 -13.73 -4.66
C GLY A 14 6.58 -13.79 -3.58
N LEU A 15 5.88 -12.67 -3.36
CA LEU A 15 4.83 -12.51 -2.35
C LEU A 15 3.42 -12.55 -2.95
N TYR A 16 3.27 -12.26 -4.24
CA TYR A 16 1.95 -12.13 -4.88
C TYR A 16 1.06 -13.36 -4.66
N ASP A 17 1.60 -14.55 -4.89
CA ASP A 17 0.84 -15.80 -4.77
C ASP A 17 0.60 -16.25 -3.31
N LYS A 18 1.19 -15.54 -2.33
CA LYS A 18 0.98 -15.77 -0.89
C LYS A 18 -0.14 -14.91 -0.32
N ILE A 19 -0.54 -13.87 -1.05
CA ILE A 19 -1.51 -12.89 -0.60
C ILE A 19 -2.85 -13.22 -1.23
N TRP A 20 -3.92 -13.23 -0.44
CA TRP A 20 -5.27 -13.45 -0.96
C TRP A 20 -5.71 -12.28 -1.85
N GLN A 21 -5.50 -11.06 -1.35
CA GLN A 21 -5.81 -9.85 -2.11
C GLN A 21 -4.86 -8.72 -1.71
N ALA A 22 -4.36 -7.99 -2.70
CA ALA A 22 -3.49 -6.84 -2.53
C ALA A 22 -3.85 -5.70 -3.48
N PHE A 23 -4.01 -4.48 -2.97
CA PHE A 23 -4.33 -3.29 -3.75
C PHE A 23 -3.91 -2.00 -3.03
N ALA A 24 -3.89 -0.90 -3.78
CA ALA A 24 -3.61 0.44 -3.28
C ALA A 24 -4.87 1.33 -3.29
N VAL A 25 -5.13 2.03 -2.18
CA VAL A 25 -6.26 2.97 -2.00
C VAL A 25 -5.73 4.39 -1.94
N LEU A 26 -6.24 5.28 -2.79
CA LEU A 26 -5.92 6.71 -2.74
C LEU A 26 -6.79 7.41 -1.69
N LEU A 27 -6.16 8.04 -0.69
CA LEU A 27 -6.89 8.74 0.34
C LEU A 27 -7.13 10.19 -0.07
N PRO A 28 -8.34 10.76 0.20
CA PRO A 28 -8.63 12.16 -0.10
C PRO A 28 -7.91 13.15 0.83
N VAL A 29 -6.93 12.71 1.61
CA VAL A 29 -6.13 13.51 2.56
C VAL A 29 -4.82 13.97 1.91
N SER A 30 -4.43 15.22 2.15
CA SER A 30 -3.13 15.75 1.73
C SER A 30 -2.15 15.75 2.91
N THR A 31 -0.88 15.51 2.63
CA THR A 31 0.19 15.55 3.65
C THR A 31 1.40 16.34 3.20
N VAL A 32 2.14 16.85 4.17
CA VAL A 32 3.39 17.55 3.91
C VAL A 32 4.47 16.55 3.53
N GLY A 33 5.19 16.86 2.46
CA GLY A 33 6.40 16.19 2.02
C GLY A 33 7.49 17.20 1.67
N VAL A 34 8.65 16.68 1.32
CA VAL A 34 9.77 17.48 0.82
C VAL A 34 10.22 16.86 -0.50
N MET A 35 10.23 17.65 -1.57
CA MET A 35 10.79 17.26 -2.86
C MET A 35 11.81 18.32 -3.29
N GLY A 36 13.08 17.92 -3.42
CA GLY A 36 14.19 18.87 -3.51
C GLY A 36 14.22 19.78 -2.28
N ASP A 37 14.27 21.10 -2.49
CA ASP A 37 14.31 22.10 -1.42
C ASP A 37 12.93 22.70 -1.08
N SER A 38 11.85 22.18 -1.69
CA SER A 38 10.50 22.72 -1.53
C SER A 38 9.57 21.79 -0.75
N ARG A 39 8.67 22.39 0.03
CA ARG A 39 7.57 21.67 0.67
C ARG A 39 6.51 21.31 -0.36
N THR A 40 6.02 20.09 -0.32
CA THR A 40 4.91 19.62 -1.15
C THR A 40 3.70 19.24 -0.30
N TYR A 41 2.51 19.39 -0.87
CA TYR A 41 1.24 19.03 -0.24
C TYR A 41 0.50 18.06 -1.17
N GLU A 42 0.85 16.78 -1.07
CA GLU A 42 0.35 15.74 -1.97
C GLU A 42 -0.42 14.66 -1.23
N LYS A 43 -1.03 13.72 -1.97
CA LYS A 43 -1.94 12.72 -1.41
C LYS A 43 -1.20 11.57 -0.73
N VAL A 44 -1.97 10.82 0.05
CA VAL A 44 -1.54 9.57 0.70
C VAL A 44 -2.12 8.39 -0.06
N VAL A 45 -1.33 7.33 -0.24
CA VAL A 45 -1.85 6.01 -0.63
C VAL A 45 -1.74 5.04 0.54
N ALA A 46 -2.82 4.33 0.81
CA ALA A 46 -2.82 3.17 1.70
C ALA A 46 -2.62 1.89 0.89
N LEU A 47 -1.68 1.07 1.30
CA LEU A 47 -1.48 -0.27 0.78
C LEU A 47 -2.26 -1.26 1.64
N ARG A 48 -3.02 -2.15 1.00
CA ARG A 48 -3.76 -3.21 1.65
C ARG A 48 -3.32 -4.55 1.09
N ALA A 49 -2.92 -5.46 1.97
CA ALA A 49 -2.79 -6.88 1.65
C ALA A 49 -3.31 -7.72 2.80
N VAL A 50 -4.03 -8.79 2.46
CA VAL A 50 -4.64 -9.69 3.44
C VAL A 50 -4.41 -11.16 3.09
N GLU A 51 -4.38 -12.00 4.11
CA GLU A 51 -4.48 -13.44 4.00
C GLU A 51 -5.88 -13.87 4.47
N SER A 52 -6.53 -14.74 3.70
CA SER A 52 -7.84 -15.28 4.02
C SER A 52 -7.98 -16.68 3.42
N VAL A 53 -8.86 -17.49 4.00
CA VAL A 53 -9.23 -18.81 3.47
C VAL A 53 -10.60 -18.78 2.79
N ASP A 54 -11.52 -17.94 3.29
CA ASP A 54 -12.94 -17.94 2.91
C ASP A 54 -13.54 -16.54 2.70
N GLY A 55 -12.74 -15.48 2.85
CA GLY A 55 -13.19 -14.09 2.75
C GLY A 55 -14.05 -13.60 3.91
N MET A 56 -14.46 -14.45 4.86
CA MET A 56 -15.24 -14.04 6.03
C MET A 56 -14.35 -13.45 7.12
N THR A 57 -13.17 -14.04 7.32
CA THR A 57 -12.13 -13.53 8.20
C THR A 57 -10.85 -13.29 7.39
N ALA A 58 -10.12 -12.24 7.71
CA ALA A 58 -8.87 -11.95 7.03
C ALA A 58 -7.88 -11.27 7.97
N ASN A 59 -6.64 -11.76 7.98
CA ASN A 59 -5.56 -11.08 8.68
C ASN A 59 -4.84 -10.16 7.72
N TRP A 60 -4.37 -9.00 8.20
CA TRP A 60 -3.43 -8.20 7.41
C TRP A 60 -2.17 -9.04 7.13
N PHE A 61 -1.63 -8.93 5.92
CA PHE A 61 -0.45 -9.69 5.54
C PHE A 61 0.81 -9.07 6.19
N PRO A 62 1.65 -9.83 6.91
CA PRO A 62 2.86 -9.29 7.55
C PRO A 62 3.96 -9.00 6.52
N MET A 63 3.81 -7.90 5.79
CA MET A 63 4.69 -7.53 4.68
C MET A 63 6.14 -7.36 5.15
N PRO A 64 7.12 -8.01 4.50
CA PRO A 64 8.53 -7.81 4.81
C PRO A 64 8.91 -6.33 4.68
N ALA A 65 9.63 -5.81 5.67
CA ALA A 65 10.03 -4.40 5.71
C ALA A 65 10.76 -3.95 4.42
N LYS A 66 11.62 -4.82 3.86
CA LYS A 66 12.32 -4.56 2.60
C LYS A 66 11.37 -4.40 1.41
N ALA A 67 10.30 -5.20 1.35
CA ALA A 67 9.31 -5.06 0.30
C ALA A 67 8.54 -3.73 0.45
N LEU A 68 8.14 -3.38 1.68
CA LEU A 68 7.48 -2.10 1.97
C LEU A 68 8.36 -0.90 1.59
N GLU A 69 9.65 -0.96 1.88
CA GLU A 69 10.62 0.07 1.50
C GLU A 69 10.67 0.25 -0.02
N GLU A 70 10.90 -0.83 -0.78
CA GLU A 70 10.97 -0.77 -2.24
C GLU A 70 9.64 -0.30 -2.89
N ILE A 71 8.51 -0.75 -2.35
CA ILE A 71 7.18 -0.31 -2.80
C ILE A 71 7.00 1.18 -2.53
N SER A 72 7.27 1.63 -1.31
CA SER A 72 7.10 3.02 -0.88
C SER A 72 7.94 3.96 -1.74
N THR A 73 9.25 3.68 -1.86
CA THR A 73 10.17 4.45 -2.72
C THR A 73 9.75 4.41 -4.18
N GLY A 74 9.31 3.24 -4.67
CA GLY A 74 8.81 3.10 -6.04
C GLY A 74 7.62 4.01 -6.30
N ILE A 75 6.63 4.03 -5.41
CA ILE A 75 5.44 4.87 -5.54
C ILE A 75 5.81 6.35 -5.47
N THR A 76 6.53 6.80 -4.42
CA THR A 76 6.81 8.23 -4.22
C THR A 76 7.73 8.81 -5.28
N ASN A 77 8.59 8.01 -5.91
CA ASN A 77 9.49 8.51 -6.96
C ASN A 77 8.84 8.54 -8.35
N ASN A 78 7.83 7.72 -8.61
CA ASN A 78 7.29 7.53 -9.95
C ASN A 78 5.85 8.02 -10.13
N VAL A 79 5.09 8.19 -9.04
CA VAL A 79 3.69 8.63 -9.11
C VAL A 79 3.57 10.07 -8.62
N LYS A 80 3.35 10.99 -9.56
CA LYS A 80 3.13 12.41 -9.26
C LYS A 80 1.86 12.58 -8.44
N GLY A 81 1.86 13.47 -7.45
CA GLY A 81 0.70 13.72 -6.60
C GLY A 81 0.62 12.79 -5.39
N ILE A 82 1.63 11.96 -5.12
CA ILE A 82 1.73 11.13 -3.91
C ILE A 82 3.09 11.35 -3.25
N ASN A 83 3.06 11.75 -1.98
CA ASN A 83 4.28 11.93 -1.18
C ASN A 83 4.30 11.10 0.10
N ARG A 84 3.29 10.24 0.30
CA ARG A 84 3.19 9.39 1.47
C ARG A 84 2.51 8.07 1.16
N VAL A 85 3.07 7.01 1.72
CA VAL A 85 2.53 5.65 1.66
C VAL A 85 2.34 5.15 3.08
N VAL A 86 1.20 4.51 3.35
CA VAL A 86 0.89 3.83 4.61
C VAL A 86 0.48 2.39 4.34
N TYR A 87 0.52 1.53 5.36
CA TYR A 87 0.11 0.13 5.25
C TYR A 87 -1.00 -0.17 6.26
N ASP A 88 -2.09 -0.78 5.80
CA ASP A 88 -3.24 -1.12 6.65
C ASP A 88 -3.00 -2.43 7.40
N ILE A 89 -2.81 -2.31 8.71
CA ILE A 89 -2.56 -3.40 9.65
C ILE A 89 -3.82 -3.84 10.43
N SER A 90 -5.01 -3.50 9.93
CA SER A 90 -6.29 -3.85 10.57
C SER A 90 -6.81 -5.21 10.09
N ASN A 91 -7.16 -6.11 11.02
CA ASN A 91 -7.80 -7.40 10.69
C ASN A 91 -9.30 -7.23 10.37
N LYS A 92 -9.83 -8.17 9.58
CA LYS A 92 -11.27 -8.42 9.42
C LYS A 92 -11.67 -9.61 10.30
N PRO A 93 -12.52 -9.43 11.33
CA PRO A 93 -13.04 -8.17 11.91
C PRO A 93 -11.99 -7.41 12.76
N PRO A 94 -12.18 -6.11 13.09
CA PRO A 94 -13.40 -5.30 12.91
C PRO A 94 -13.50 -4.58 11.56
N SER A 95 -12.44 -4.53 10.76
CA SER A 95 -12.48 -3.86 9.46
C SER A 95 -13.05 -4.75 8.35
N THR A 96 -13.16 -4.19 7.15
CA THR A 96 -13.40 -4.92 5.89
C THR A 96 -12.09 -5.13 5.13
N ILE A 97 -12.13 -5.94 4.06
CA ILE A 97 -10.97 -6.08 3.15
C ILE A 97 -10.86 -4.79 2.33
N GLU A 98 -11.94 -4.46 1.61
CA GLU A 98 -12.09 -3.20 0.87
C GLU A 98 -12.30 -2.01 1.80
N TRP A 99 -12.01 -0.83 1.28
CA TRP A 99 -12.23 0.44 1.98
C TRP A 99 -13.55 1.12 1.60
N GLU A 100 -14.25 0.61 0.58
CA GLU A 100 -15.59 1.04 0.13
C GLU A 100 -16.40 -0.15 -0.43
#